data_AF-T1CMX4-F1
#
_entry.id   AF-T1CMX4-F1
#
_cell.length_a   1.000
_cell.length_b   1.000
_cell.length_c   1.000
_cell.angle_alpha   90.00
_cell.angle_beta   90.00
_cell.angle_gamma   90.00
#
_symmetry.space_group_name_H-M   'P 1'
#
loop_
_entity.id
_entity.type
_entity.pdbx_description
1 polymer ?
#
loop_
_entity_poly.entity_id
_entity_poly.type
_entity_poly.pdbx_seq_one_letter_code
_entity_poly.pdbx_strand_id
1 'polypeptide(L)'
;MRPQVIFAANDSMAIGCLFALTEAGLRVPDDIALAGFDDIPTARFMQPPLTTVRVRITDLGGRALDQLIATIANGGAAQQHSVQMLAPELVVRASCGMHSHAAAAPANNPDTVSKKRAQAGPAAQRKPHPAPKHR
;
A
#
# COMPACT_ATOMS: atom_id res chain seq x y z
N MET A 1 0.49 17.86 17.52
CA MET A 1 1.00 16.61 16.92
C MET A 1 0.28 16.39 15.59
N ARG A 2 0.98 15.96 14.55
CA ARG A 2 0.38 15.65 13.24
C ARG A 2 0.35 14.13 13.06
N PRO A 3 -0.79 13.52 12.66
CA PRO A 3 -0.83 12.07 12.44
C PRO A 3 0.04 11.67 11.26
N GLN A 4 0.55 10.44 11.26
CA GLN A 4 1.28 9.86 10.12
C GLN A 4 0.34 9.13 9.14
N VAL A 5 -0.83 8.71 9.63
CA VAL A 5 -1.81 7.94 8.88
C VAL A 5 -3.22 8.30 9.31
N ILE A 6 -4.16 8.24 8.37
CA ILE A 6 -5.59 8.40 8.60
C ILE A 6 -6.31 7.17 8.04
N PHE A 7 -7.19 6.59 8.85
CA PHE A 7 -8.16 5.58 8.44
C PHE A 7 -9.54 6.23 8.45
N ALA A 8 -10.09 6.47 7.25
CA ALA A 8 -11.43 7.01 7.10
C ALA A 8 -12.47 5.89 7.22
N ALA A 9 -13.65 6.22 7.76
CA ALA A 9 -14.72 5.25 7.95
C ALA A 9 -15.33 4.74 6.64
N ASN A 10 -15.22 5.52 5.55
CA ASN A 10 -15.58 5.14 4.19
C ASN A 10 -14.80 5.97 3.16
N ASP A 11 -14.90 5.59 1.89
CA ASP A 11 -14.22 6.23 0.78
C ASP A 11 -14.68 7.68 0.58
N SER A 12 -15.95 8.00 0.82
CA SER A 12 -16.44 9.38 0.74
C SER A 12 -15.75 10.31 1.76
N MET A 13 -15.59 9.84 3.00
CA MET A 13 -14.83 10.55 4.03
C MET A 13 -13.34 10.60 3.70
N ALA A 14 -12.78 9.54 3.12
CA ALA A 14 -11.39 9.52 2.67
C ALA A 14 -11.16 10.57 1.57
N ILE A 15 -12.05 10.69 0.60
CA ILE A 15 -11.98 11.69 -0.46
C ILE A 15 -12.03 13.11 0.12
N GLY A 16 -12.94 13.37 1.07
CA GLY A 16 -12.97 14.65 1.78
C GLY A 16 -11.67 14.93 2.55
N CYS A 17 -11.09 13.91 3.18
CA CYS A 17 -9.79 14.02 3.84
C CYS A 17 -8.67 14.31 2.84
N LEU A 18 -8.65 13.62 1.70
CA LEU A 18 -7.66 13.82 0.64
C LEU A 18 -7.71 15.26 0.11
N PHE A 19 -8.91 15.81 -0.06
CA PHE A 19 -9.12 17.20 -0.44
C PHE A 19 -8.56 18.16 0.62
N ALA A 20 -8.92 17.99 1.89
CA ALA A 20 -8.44 18.84 2.98
C ALA A 20 -6.91 18.77 3.17
N LEU A 21 -6.31 17.59 3.00
CA LEU A 21 -4.85 17.42 3.02
C LEU A 21 -4.20 18.18 1.87
N THR A 22 -4.78 18.09 0.67
CA THR A 22 -4.28 18.81 -0.52
C THR A 22 -4.36 20.32 -0.33
N GLU A 23 -5.49 20.85 0.19
CA GLU A 23 -5.64 22.29 0.50
C GLU A 23 -4.63 22.77 1.55
N ALA A 24 -4.30 21.91 2.51
CA ALA A 24 -3.27 22.18 3.51
C ALA A 24 -1.83 22.04 2.98
N GLY A 25 -1.64 21.76 1.68
CA GLY A 25 -0.33 21.57 1.05
C GLY A 25 0.37 20.27 1.45
N LEU A 26 -0.39 19.29 1.95
CA LEU A 26 0.13 18.03 2.45
C LEU A 26 0.04 16.95 1.39
N ARG A 27 1.13 16.20 1.22
CA ARG A 27 1.21 15.11 0.25
C ARG A 27 0.70 13.82 0.84
N VAL A 28 -0.06 13.08 0.03
CA VAL A 28 -0.48 11.70 0.30
C VAL A 28 0.20 10.82 -0.75
N PRO A 29 0.88 9.72 -0.38
CA PRO A 29 1.06 9.21 0.99
C PRO A 29 2.21 9.89 1.75
N ASP A 30 2.88 10.89 1.15
CA ASP A 30 4.23 11.26 1.59
C ASP A 30 4.32 11.89 2.99
N ASP A 31 3.35 12.72 3.34
CA ASP A 31 3.34 13.37 4.64
C ASP A 31 2.29 12.75 5.57
N ILE A 32 1.17 12.29 4.99
CA ILE A 32 0.12 11.52 5.67
C ILE A 32 -0.37 10.42 4.72
N ALA A 33 -0.26 9.16 5.16
CA ALA A 33 -0.89 8.05 4.46
C ALA A 33 -2.40 8.03 4.73
N LEU A 34 -3.19 7.59 3.74
CA LEU A 34 -4.64 7.59 3.83
C LEU A 34 -5.22 6.27 3.33
N ALA A 35 -6.09 5.66 4.13
CA ALA A 35 -6.88 4.49 3.75
C ALA A 35 -8.38 4.74 3.97
N GLY A 36 -9.20 4.29 3.03
CA GLY A 36 -10.66 4.32 3.08
C GLY A 36 -11.30 2.96 3.33
N PHE A 37 -12.60 2.88 3.07
CA PHE A 37 -13.44 1.69 3.23
C PHE A 37 -14.60 1.76 2.21
N ASP A 38 -15.02 0.64 1.64
CA ASP A 38 -16.08 0.40 0.63
C ASP A 38 -15.55 -0.04 -0.75
N ASP A 39 -14.43 0.52 -1.22
CA ASP A 39 -13.94 0.40 -2.60
C ASP A 39 -14.93 0.87 -3.66
N ILE A 40 -15.45 2.09 -3.50
CA ILE A 40 -16.34 2.69 -4.50
C ILE A 40 -15.63 2.83 -5.85
N PRO A 41 -16.35 2.78 -7.00
CA PRO A 41 -15.72 2.82 -8.31
C PRO A 41 -14.79 4.01 -8.54
N THR A 42 -15.12 5.17 -7.95
CA THR A 42 -14.33 6.41 -8.07
C THR A 42 -13.00 6.36 -7.32
N ALA A 43 -12.84 5.49 -6.30
CA ALA A 43 -11.63 5.39 -5.48
C ALA A 43 -10.35 5.18 -6.30
N ARG A 44 -10.45 4.41 -7.41
CA ARG A 44 -9.31 4.14 -8.32
C ARG A 44 -8.87 5.35 -9.17
N PHE A 45 -9.72 6.36 -9.29
CA PHE A 45 -9.50 7.56 -10.11
C PHE A 45 -9.16 8.80 -9.27
N MET A 46 -9.09 8.65 -7.95
CA MET A 46 -8.57 9.70 -7.08
C MET A 46 -7.09 9.94 -7.38
N GLN A 47 -6.58 11.10 -6.99
CA GLN A 47 -5.17 11.46 -7.17
C GLN A 47 -4.56 11.82 -5.80
N PRO A 48 -3.74 10.93 -5.19
CA PRO A 48 -3.44 9.55 -5.59
C PRO A 48 -4.64 8.58 -5.52
N PRO A 49 -4.62 7.47 -6.29
CA PRO A 49 -5.62 6.41 -6.16
C PRO A 49 -5.73 5.86 -4.73
N LEU A 50 -6.96 5.73 -4.22
CA LEU A 50 -7.24 5.49 -2.81
C LEU A 50 -7.11 4.01 -2.42
N THR A 51 -6.22 3.69 -1.47
CA THR A 51 -6.17 2.41 -0.76
C THR A 51 -7.41 2.27 0.11
N THR A 52 -8.09 1.12 0.05
CA THR A 52 -9.40 0.96 0.70
C THR A 52 -9.71 -0.51 0.99
N VAL A 53 -10.68 -0.77 1.86
CA VAL A 53 -11.21 -2.11 2.14
C VAL A 53 -12.46 -2.33 1.31
N ARG A 54 -12.42 -3.27 0.36
CA ARG A 54 -13.57 -3.68 -0.44
C ARG A 54 -14.48 -4.60 0.37
N VAL A 55 -15.74 -4.21 0.47
CA VAL A 55 -16.81 -5.07 0.97
C VAL A 55 -17.52 -5.73 -0.21
N ARG A 56 -17.77 -7.04 -0.13
CA ARG A 56 -18.54 -7.78 -1.14
C ARG A 56 -20.05 -7.52 -0.98
N ILE A 57 -20.47 -6.27 -1.22
CA ILE A 57 -21.83 -5.81 -0.93
C ILE A 57 -22.90 -6.55 -1.75
N THR A 58 -22.55 -6.97 -2.97
CA THR A 58 -23.41 -7.78 -3.83
C THR A 58 -23.65 -9.16 -3.22
N ASP A 59 -22.60 -9.83 -2.76
CA ASP A 59 -22.69 -11.14 -2.10
C ASP A 59 -23.46 -11.04 -0.78
N LEU A 60 -23.23 -9.96 -0.02
CA LEU A 60 -23.95 -9.70 1.23
C LEU A 60 -25.45 -9.55 0.97
N GLY A 61 -25.83 -8.75 -0.02
CA GLY A 61 -27.23 -8.55 -0.42
C GLY A 61 -27.88 -9.85 -0.92
N GLY A 62 -27.17 -10.63 -1.75
CA GLY A 62 -27.64 -11.93 -2.22
C GLY A 62 -27.94 -12.90 -1.08
N ARG A 63 -26.98 -13.07 -0.15
CA ARG A 63 -27.17 -13.93 1.03
C ARG A 63 -28.31 -13.46 1.93
N ALA A 64 -28.44 -12.15 2.15
CA ALA A 64 -29.52 -11.59 2.94
C ALA A 64 -30.89 -11.87 2.30
N LEU A 65 -30.99 -11.77 0.98
CA LEU A 65 -32.21 -12.09 0.23
C LEU A 65 -32.54 -13.59 0.29
N ASP A 66 -31.55 -14.46 0.09
CA ASP A 66 -31.71 -15.90 0.20
C ASP A 66 -32.25 -16.31 1.59
N GLN A 67 -31.70 -15.71 2.64
CA GLN A 67 -32.17 -15.92 4.02
C GLN A 67 -33.60 -15.43 4.23
N LEU A 68 -33.96 -14.28 3.67
CA LEU A 68 -35.31 -13.74 3.75
C LEU A 68 -36.32 -14.67 3.05
N ILE A 69 -36.01 -15.11 1.82
CA ILE A 69 -36.85 -16.03 1.05
C ILE A 69 -37.05 -17.35 1.80
N ALA A 70 -35.97 -17.93 2.34
CA ALA A 70 -36.05 -19.15 3.12
C ALA A 70 -36.91 -18.97 4.39
N THR A 71 -36.84 -17.82 5.04
CA THR A 71 -37.65 -17.52 6.23
C THR A 71 -39.13 -17.41 5.89
N ILE A 72 -39.47 -16.73 4.79
CA ILE A 72 -40.85 -16.61 4.30
C ILE A 72 -41.42 -17.99 3.93
N ALA A 73 -40.65 -18.81 3.21
CA ALA A 73 -41.06 -20.16 2.79
C ALA A 73 -41.31 -21.10 3.98
N ASN A 74 -40.63 -20.89 5.12
CA ASN A 74 -40.80 -21.66 6.35
C ASN A 74 -41.86 -21.07 7.31
N GLY A 75 -42.80 -20.25 6.80
CA GLY A 75 -43.89 -19.70 7.60
C GLY A 75 -43.46 -18.67 8.64
N GLY A 76 -42.35 -17.97 8.42
CA GLY A 76 -41.82 -16.97 9.34
C GLY A 76 -41.07 -17.54 10.54
N ALA A 77 -40.88 -18.86 10.61
CA ALA A 77 -39.97 -19.46 11.57
C ALA A 77 -38.53 -19.07 11.20
N ALA A 78 -37.90 -18.24 12.02
CA ALA A 78 -36.50 -17.91 11.86
C ALA A 78 -35.66 -19.20 11.95
N GLN A 79 -34.91 -19.51 10.90
CA GLN A 79 -33.81 -20.47 10.98
C GLN A 79 -32.85 -20.03 12.12
N GLN A 80 -32.24 -20.99 12.83
CA GLN A 80 -31.25 -20.68 13.87
C GLN A 80 -30.29 -19.59 13.35
N HIS A 81 -30.12 -18.51 14.11
CA HIS A 81 -29.30 -17.36 13.71
C HIS A 81 -27.89 -17.81 13.33
N SER A 82 -27.65 -18.02 12.03
CA SER A 82 -26.33 -18.29 11.51
C SER A 82 -25.65 -16.94 11.28
N VAL A 83 -24.68 -16.61 12.13
CA VAL A 83 -23.80 -15.47 11.89
C VAL A 83 -22.90 -15.83 10.71
N GLN A 84 -23.16 -15.24 9.56
CA GLN A 84 -22.32 -15.41 8.37
C GLN A 84 -21.34 -14.25 8.26
N MET A 85 -20.05 -14.56 8.24
CA MET A 85 -18.99 -13.57 8.05
C MET A 85 -18.52 -13.59 6.59
N LEU A 86 -18.63 -12.44 5.92
CA LEU A 86 -18.04 -12.25 4.60
C LEU A 86 -16.69 -11.54 4.78
N ALA A 87 -15.60 -12.24 4.49
CA ALA A 87 -14.27 -11.65 4.54
C ALA A 87 -14.15 -10.46 3.56
N PRO A 88 -13.78 -9.26 4.01
CA PRO A 88 -13.47 -8.16 3.13
C PRO A 88 -12.10 -8.35 2.47
N GLU A 89 -11.82 -7.55 1.45
CA GLU A 89 -10.53 -7.56 0.72
C GLU A 89 -9.84 -6.20 0.87
N LEU A 90 -8.56 -6.18 1.25
CA LEU A 90 -7.77 -4.97 1.21
C LEU A 90 -7.32 -4.68 -0.22
N VAL A 91 -7.71 -3.53 -0.76
CA VAL A 91 -7.31 -3.04 -2.08
C VAL A 91 -6.25 -1.97 -1.92
N VAL A 92 -4.98 -2.36 -2.04
CA VAL A 92 -3.83 -1.45 -1.93
C VAL A 92 -3.66 -0.64 -3.20
N ARG A 93 -3.54 0.68 -3.05
CA ARG A 93 -3.28 1.67 -4.11
C ARG A 93 -2.23 2.70 -3.64
N ALA A 94 -2.15 3.85 -4.32
CA ALA A 94 -1.08 4.83 -4.11
C ALA A 94 -1.28 5.75 -2.90
N SER A 95 -2.47 5.84 -2.31
CA SER A 95 -2.70 6.70 -1.13
C SER A 95 -2.15 6.13 0.18
N CYS A 96 -1.78 4.85 0.20
CA CYS A 96 -1.18 4.17 1.36
C CYS A 96 -0.16 3.15 0.84
N GLY A 97 1.11 3.36 1.17
CA GLY A 97 2.21 2.54 0.66
C GLY A 97 3.53 3.31 0.74
N MET A 98 4.62 2.55 0.87
CA MET A 98 5.97 2.92 1.32
C MET A 98 6.39 4.40 1.27
N HIS A 99 6.65 4.91 2.48
CA HIS A 99 7.96 5.51 2.76
C HIS A 99 8.97 4.40 2.96
N SER A 100 9.81 4.14 1.97
CA SER A 100 11.16 3.73 2.33
C SER A 100 11.75 4.90 3.10
N HIS A 101 11.66 4.86 4.43
CA HIS A 101 12.64 5.57 5.23
C HIS A 101 13.96 4.94 4.81
N ALA A 102 14.65 5.53 3.83
CA ALA A 102 16.05 5.27 3.66
C ALA A 102 16.60 5.52 5.07
N ALA A 103 17.05 4.44 5.73
CA ALA A 103 17.94 4.57 6.85
C ALA A 103 19.00 5.54 6.34
N ALA A 104 19.14 6.70 7.00
CA ALA A 104 20.11 7.70 6.61
C ALA A 104 21.43 6.95 6.38
N ALA A 105 21.83 6.80 5.12
CA ALA A 105 23.15 6.28 4.81
C ALA A 105 24.11 7.21 5.55
N PRO A 106 25.03 6.69 6.39
CA PRO A 106 25.96 7.55 7.07
C PRO A 106 26.67 8.37 5.99
N ALA A 107 26.63 9.70 6.14
CA ALA A 107 27.25 10.63 5.22
C ALA A 107 28.69 10.18 4.98
N ASN A 108 28.97 9.67 3.78
CA ASN A 108 30.30 9.28 3.39
C ASN A 108 31.05 10.59 3.12
N ASN A 109 31.60 11.18 4.18
CA ASN A 109 32.40 12.39 4.11
C ASN A 109 33.75 12.03 3.46
N PRO A 110 34.13 12.64 2.32
CA PRO A 110 35.36 12.28 1.61
C PRO A 110 36.67 12.73 2.30
N ASP A 111 36.62 13.34 3.49
CA ASP A 111 37.76 14.07 4.07
C ASP A 111 38.70 13.26 5.00
N THR A 112 38.64 11.93 5.05
CA THR A 112 39.52 11.15 5.96
C THR A 112 40.46 10.14 5.29
N VAL A 113 40.67 10.20 3.98
CA VAL A 113 41.73 9.41 3.32
C VAL A 113 42.80 10.33 2.73
N SER A 114 43.53 11.00 3.61
CA SER A 114 44.85 11.52 3.30
C SER A 114 45.74 11.43 4.52
N LYS A 115 46.31 10.23 4.73
CA LYS A 115 47.68 9.98 5.22
C LYS A 115 47.92 8.48 5.40
N LYS A 116 48.35 7.80 4.34
CA LYS A 116 49.53 6.91 4.42
C LYS A 116 50.19 6.76 3.06
N ARG A 117 51.31 7.44 2.94
CA ARG A 117 52.27 7.48 1.83
C ARG A 117 53.23 6.29 2.00
N ALA A 118 53.42 5.48 0.96
CA ALA A 118 54.66 4.75 0.63
C ALA A 118 54.42 4.03 -0.72
N GLN A 119 54.85 4.62 -1.85
CA GLN A 119 56.09 4.28 -2.55
C GLN A 119 56.20 2.81 -2.99
N ALA A 120 55.96 2.55 -4.28
CA ALA A 120 56.83 1.75 -5.16
C ALA A 120 56.37 1.93 -6.62
N GLY A 121 57.34 2.11 -7.53
CA GLY A 121 57.16 2.47 -8.93
C GLY A 121 56.70 1.32 -9.86
N PRO A 122 56.69 1.56 -11.19
CA PRO A 122 55.82 0.86 -12.14
C PRO A 122 56.51 -0.30 -12.86
N ALA A 123 55.74 -1.32 -13.26
CA ALA A 123 56.11 -2.19 -14.38
C ALA A 123 54.96 -3.03 -14.96
N ALA A 124 54.89 -2.99 -16.29
CA ALA A 124 54.57 -4.08 -17.22
C ALA A 124 53.13 -4.54 -17.46
N GLN A 125 52.65 -4.17 -18.64
CA GLN A 125 51.65 -4.83 -19.48
C GLN A 125 51.91 -6.34 -19.65
N ARG A 126 50.85 -7.16 -19.66
CA ARG A 126 50.77 -8.40 -20.46
C ARG A 126 49.31 -8.79 -20.77
N LYS A 127 49.14 -9.30 -21.99
CA LYS A 127 47.92 -9.51 -22.82
C LYS A 127 47.00 -10.66 -22.34
N PRO A 128 45.75 -10.74 -22.84
CA PRO A 128 44.79 -11.80 -22.47
C PRO A 128 44.96 -13.08 -23.32
N HIS A 129 44.57 -14.23 -22.77
CA HIS A 129 44.39 -15.49 -23.52
C HIS A 129 43.18 -16.30 -23.00
N PRO A 130 42.56 -17.16 -23.83
CA PRO A 130 41.11 -17.26 -23.95
C PRO A 130 40.47 -18.49 -23.27
N ALA A 131 39.14 -18.50 -23.32
CA ALA A 131 38.22 -19.53 -22.84
C ALA A 131 38.45 -20.92 -23.46
N PRO A 132 38.09 -22.01 -22.76
CA PRO A 132 37.97 -23.34 -23.37
C PRO A 132 36.55 -23.58 -23.90
N LYS A 133 36.48 -24.20 -25.09
CA LYS A 133 35.26 -24.78 -25.69
C LYS A 133 35.11 -26.26 -25.31
N HIS A 134 33.86 -26.73 -25.43
CA HIS A 134 33.37 -28.11 -25.57
C HIS A 134 33.14 -28.93 -24.30
N ARG A 135 31.88 -29.31 -24.04
CA ARG A 135 31.24 -30.49 -24.67
C ARG A 135 29.73 -30.34 -24.71
#